data_AF-A0A939HPW6-F1
#
_entry.id   AF-A0A939HPW6-F1
#
_cell.length_a   1.000
_cell.length_b   1.000
_cell.length_c   1.000
_cell.angle_alpha   90.00
_cell.angle_beta   90.00
_cell.angle_gamma   90.00
#
_symmetry.space_group_name_H-M   'P 1'
#
loop_
_entity.id
_entity.type
_entity.pdbx_description
1 polymer ?
#
loop_
_entity_poly.entity_id
_entity_poly.type
_entity_poly.pdbx_seq_one_letter_code
_entity_poly.pdbx_strand_id
1 'polypeptide(L)'
;MTSTKTIIPGYSNLQLLHSSQRTIVYRGLRGDEKQPVVIKLLRSEYPTFNELVNFRNQYVIAKNLDLPGVVKPLALENYGNGFVLVMDDFGGVSLSDYKVYGISKNNLKNILLPVPGKKEQRAIASILSDMDAEIAALEKRRAKTQAMKQGMMQELLTGKTRLAVSVVEPLIDPNNT
;
A
#
# COMPACT_ATOMS: atom_id res chain seq x y z
N MET A 1 25.90 10.15 -4.92
CA MET A 1 24.59 9.61 -5.35
C MET A 1 23.53 10.59 -4.90
N THR A 2 22.87 11.24 -5.85
CA THR A 2 21.96 12.38 -5.63
C THR A 2 20.74 11.91 -4.85
N SER A 3 20.57 12.39 -3.62
CA SER A 3 19.39 12.09 -2.79
C SER A 3 18.21 12.85 -3.38
N THR A 4 17.43 12.21 -4.26
CA THR A 4 16.21 12.80 -4.80
C THR A 4 15.28 13.04 -3.62
N LYS A 5 15.07 14.31 -3.28
CA LYS A 5 14.17 14.71 -2.20
C LYS A 5 12.77 14.17 -2.51
N THR A 6 12.31 13.20 -1.73
CA THR A 6 10.95 12.65 -1.87
C THR A 6 9.95 13.76 -1.57
N ILE A 7 9.09 14.08 -2.54
CA ILE A 7 8.03 15.07 -2.40
C ILE A 7 6.70 14.31 -2.44
N ILE A 8 5.92 14.42 -1.37
CA ILE A 8 4.60 13.81 -1.27
C ILE A 8 3.58 14.96 -1.22
N PRO A 9 2.74 15.14 -2.25
CA PRO A 9 1.78 16.24 -2.29
C PRO A 9 0.87 16.26 -1.05
N GLY A 10 0.65 17.45 -0.48
CA GLY A 10 -0.14 17.61 0.74
C GLY A 10 0.63 17.35 2.05
N TYR A 11 1.92 16.99 1.96
CA TYR A 11 2.78 16.76 3.13
C TYR A 11 4.03 17.63 3.09
N SER A 12 4.42 18.12 4.26
CA SER A 12 5.60 18.98 4.45
C SER A 12 6.47 18.48 5.61
N ASN A 13 7.69 19.03 5.72
CA ASN A 13 8.65 18.71 6.78
C ASN A 13 8.96 17.21 6.93
N LEU A 14 9.12 16.51 5.81
CA LEU A 14 9.41 15.07 5.79
C LEU A 14 10.79 14.77 6.38
N GLN A 15 10.81 14.10 7.53
CA GLN A 15 11.99 13.57 8.20
C GLN A 15 11.99 12.05 8.09
N LEU A 16 13.07 11.46 7.58
CA LEU A 16 13.20 10.00 7.48
C LEU A 16 13.28 9.38 8.88
N LEU A 17 12.29 8.55 9.24
CA LEU A 17 12.31 7.75 10.47
C LEU A 17 12.99 6.41 10.23
N HIS A 18 12.65 5.74 9.12
CA HIS A 18 13.20 4.42 8.82
C HIS A 18 13.19 4.13 7.32
N SER A 19 14.15 3.34 6.87
CA SER A 19 14.37 3.00 5.47
C SER A 19 14.70 1.52 5.38
N SER A 20 13.78 0.73 4.82
CA SER A 20 13.95 -0.72 4.61
C SER A 20 14.11 -1.03 3.12
N GLN A 21 14.31 -2.30 2.76
CA GLN A 21 14.38 -2.71 1.35
C GLN A 21 13.06 -2.46 0.59
N ARG A 22 11.91 -2.57 1.27
CA ARG A 22 10.58 -2.48 0.64
C ARG A 22 9.87 -1.16 0.89
N THR A 23 10.12 -0.55 2.04
CA THR A 23 9.36 0.62 2.49
C THR A 23 10.25 1.72 3.01
N ILE A 24 9.75 2.95 2.89
CA ILE A 24 10.34 4.12 3.52
C ILE A 24 9.28 4.71 4.45
N VAL A 25 9.71 5.15 5.63
CA VAL A 25 8.85 5.74 6.66
C VAL A 25 9.37 7.13 6.99
N TYR A 26 8.51 8.13 6.84
CA TYR A 26 8.77 9.52 7.20
C TYR A 26 7.86 9.96 8.35
N ARG A 27 8.35 10.90 9.15
CA ARG A 27 7.56 11.81 9.97
C ARG A 27 7.35 13.09 9.18
N GLY A 28 6.16 13.68 9.25
CA GLY A 28 5.86 14.92 8.53
C GLY A 28 4.61 15.60 9.06
N LEU A 29 4.20 16.65 8.34
CA LEU A 29 3.00 17.42 8.62
C LEU A 29 2.05 17.32 7.44
N ARG A 30 0.77 17.02 7.69
CA ARG A 30 -0.28 16.93 6.68
C ARG A 30 -1.12 18.20 6.64
N GLY A 31 -1.35 18.71 5.44
CA GLY A 31 -2.22 19.87 5.18
C GLY A 31 -1.73 21.19 5.80
N ASP A 32 -2.55 22.23 5.66
CA ASP A 32 -2.23 23.58 6.15
C ASP A 32 -2.31 23.69 7.66
N GLU A 33 -3.16 22.87 8.30
CA GLU A 33 -3.28 22.77 9.77
C GLU A 33 -2.08 22.12 10.44
N LYS A 34 -1.09 21.64 9.66
CA LYS A 34 0.15 21.03 10.15
C LYS A 34 -0.10 19.87 11.13
N GLN A 35 -1.03 18.98 10.79
CA GLN A 35 -1.28 17.78 11.59
C GLN A 35 -0.05 16.86 11.55
N PRO A 36 0.56 16.49 12.69
CA PRO A 36 1.66 15.54 12.74
C PRO A 36 1.24 14.16 12.25
N VAL A 37 2.01 13.58 11.33
CA VAL A 37 1.70 12.27 10.73
C VAL A 37 2.97 11.44 10.50
N VAL A 38 2.81 10.13 10.60
CA VAL A 38 3.76 9.14 10.09
C VAL A 38 3.29 8.65 8.74
N ILE A 39 4.19 8.67 7.77
CA ILE A 39 3.91 8.38 6.37
C ILE A 39 4.77 7.19 5.97
N LYS A 40 4.14 6.06 5.65
CA LYS A 40 4.80 4.86 5.15
C LYS A 40 4.48 4.72 3.66
N LEU A 41 5.49 4.47 2.84
CA LEU A 41 5.36 4.30 1.39
C LEU A 41 6.24 3.15 0.89
N LEU A 42 5.89 2.63 -0.27
CA LEU A 42 6.68 1.62 -0.98
C LEU A 42 7.90 2.28 -1.64
N ARG A 43 9.05 1.60 -1.60
CA ARG A 43 10.29 2.07 -2.22
C ARG A 43 10.28 1.91 -3.74
N SER A 44 9.70 0.81 -4.24
CA SER A 44 9.66 0.53 -5.67
C SER A 44 8.75 1.51 -6.38
N GLU A 45 9.20 2.06 -7.52
CA GLU A 45 8.35 2.86 -8.41
C GLU A 45 7.20 2.02 -9.00
N TYR A 46 7.44 0.72 -9.19
CA TYR A 46 6.44 -0.26 -9.65
C TYR A 46 6.35 -1.39 -8.62
N PRO A 47 5.61 -1.19 -7.53
CA PRO A 47 5.44 -2.23 -6.51
C PRO A 47 4.68 -3.42 -7.06
N THR A 48 4.95 -4.58 -6.47
CA THR A 48 4.19 -5.80 -6.75
C THR A 48 2.77 -5.69 -6.24
N PHE A 49 1.85 -6.49 -6.78
CA PHE A 49 0.47 -6.48 -6.31
C PHE A 49 0.36 -6.94 -4.85
N ASN A 50 1.12 -7.97 -4.45
CA ASN A 50 1.25 -8.34 -3.03
C ASN A 50 1.68 -7.18 -2.11
N GLU A 51 2.61 -6.32 -2.53
CA GLU A 51 3.00 -5.14 -1.73
C GLU A 51 1.86 -4.13 -1.59
N LEU A 52 1.12 -3.90 -2.67
CA LEU A 52 -0.05 -3.02 -2.68
C LEU A 52 -1.15 -3.53 -1.75
N VAL A 53 -1.43 -4.83 -1.81
CA VAL A 53 -2.48 -5.41 -0.98
C VAL A 53 -2.06 -5.47 0.48
N ASN A 54 -0.78 -5.74 0.78
CA ASN A 54 -0.29 -5.65 2.16
C ASN A 54 -0.50 -4.26 2.77
N PHE A 55 -0.27 -3.19 2.01
CA PHE A 55 -0.56 -1.82 2.46
C PHE A 55 -2.05 -1.59 2.68
N ARG A 56 -2.89 -2.06 1.76
CA ARG A 56 -4.35 -1.98 1.90
C ARG A 56 -4.84 -2.74 3.13
N ASN A 57 -4.36 -3.96 3.35
CA ASN A 57 -4.70 -4.79 4.49
C ASN A 57 -4.25 -4.11 5.79
N GLN A 58 -3.03 -3.58 5.85
CA GLN A 58 -2.54 -2.83 7.01
C GLN A 58 -3.49 -1.66 7.34
N TYR A 59 -3.96 -0.92 6.34
CA TYR A 59 -4.95 0.14 6.53
C TYR A 59 -6.30 -0.38 7.04
N VAL A 60 -6.90 -1.35 6.35
CA VAL A 60 -8.24 -1.86 6.65
C VAL A 60 -8.29 -2.51 8.04
N ILE A 61 -7.28 -3.29 8.39
CA ILE A 61 -7.20 -3.95 9.70
C ILE A 61 -7.05 -2.92 10.80
N ALA A 62 -6.06 -2.03 10.70
CA ALA A 62 -5.78 -1.06 11.76
C ALA A 62 -6.88 0.00 11.88
N LYS A 63 -7.60 0.34 10.80
CA LYS A 63 -8.73 1.28 10.84
C LYS A 63 -9.91 0.73 11.64
N ASN A 64 -10.13 -0.58 11.57
CA ASN A 64 -11.21 -1.25 12.30
C ASN A 64 -10.80 -1.70 13.71
N LEU A 65 -9.57 -1.41 14.14
CA LEU A 65 -9.04 -1.78 15.45
C LEU A 65 -9.02 -0.56 16.38
N ASP A 66 -10.07 -0.37 17.17
CA ASP A 66 -10.14 0.72 18.16
C ASP A 66 -9.64 0.24 19.53
N LEU A 67 -8.30 0.12 19.65
CA LEU A 67 -7.63 -0.26 20.88
C LEU A 67 -6.65 0.83 21.33
N PRO A 68 -6.62 1.18 22.63
CA PRO A 68 -5.60 2.08 23.17
C PRO A 68 -4.18 1.56 22.89
N GLY A 69 -3.30 2.44 22.42
CA GLY A 69 -1.90 2.11 22.13
C GLY A 69 -1.64 1.51 20.74
N VAL A 70 -2.67 1.25 19.94
CA VAL A 70 -2.51 0.92 18.51
C VAL A 70 -2.44 2.20 17.69
N VAL A 71 -1.47 2.28 16.78
CA VAL A 71 -1.33 3.41 15.85
C VAL A 71 -2.55 3.50 14.95
N LYS A 72 -3.23 4.65 14.95
CA LYS A 72 -4.42 4.87 14.15
C LYS A 72 -4.05 5.25 12.71
N PRO A 73 -4.50 4.50 11.69
CA PRO A 73 -4.35 4.93 10.32
C PRO A 73 -5.35 6.06 10.02
N LEU A 74 -4.87 7.12 9.40
CA LEU A 74 -5.67 8.28 9.01
C LEU A 74 -6.17 8.13 7.57
N ALA A 75 -5.31 7.68 6.66
CA ALA A 75 -5.64 7.55 5.25
C ALA A 75 -4.74 6.54 4.53
N LEU A 76 -5.26 6.01 3.42
CA LEU A 76 -4.50 5.29 2.41
C LEU A 76 -4.68 6.04 1.09
N GLU A 77 -3.63 6.67 0.61
CA GLU A 77 -3.67 7.58 -0.54
C GLU A 77 -2.87 7.02 -1.71
N ASN A 78 -3.28 7.33 -2.93
CA ASN A 78 -2.54 6.94 -4.14
C ASN A 78 -1.28 7.82 -4.28
N TYR A 79 -0.15 7.20 -4.59
CA TYR A 79 1.11 7.91 -4.84
C TYR A 79 1.94 7.15 -5.87
N GLY A 80 2.14 7.76 -7.05
CA GLY A 80 2.77 7.10 -8.19
C GLY A 80 1.99 5.83 -8.57
N ASN A 81 2.70 4.70 -8.71
CA ASN A 81 2.09 3.39 -8.97
C ASN A 81 1.78 2.60 -7.68
N GLY A 82 1.77 3.27 -6.53
CA GLY A 82 1.54 2.63 -5.24
C GLY A 82 0.67 3.43 -4.28
N PHE A 83 0.78 3.07 -3.00
CA PHE A 83 0.06 3.72 -1.92
C PHE A 83 1.00 4.38 -0.93
N VAL A 84 0.49 5.43 -0.31
CA VAL A 84 1.01 6.04 0.91
C VAL A 84 0.03 5.72 2.04
N LEU A 85 0.53 5.07 3.08
CA LEU A 85 -0.21 4.83 4.32
C LEU A 85 0.12 5.95 5.31
N VAL A 86 -0.89 6.72 5.65
CA VAL A 86 -0.83 7.87 6.55
C VAL A 86 -1.36 7.44 7.90
N MET A 87 -0.60 7.70 8.95
CA MET A 87 -0.88 7.28 10.32
C MET A 87 -0.67 8.45 11.26
N ASP A 88 -1.36 8.41 12.40
CA ASP A 88 -1.19 9.38 13.46
C ASP A 88 0.25 9.34 14.03
N ASP A 89 0.85 10.51 14.24
CA ASP A 89 2.15 10.61 14.89
C ASP A 89 1.98 11.00 16.35
N PHE A 90 1.84 9.98 17.20
CA PHE A 90 1.73 10.14 18.64
C PHE A 90 3.08 10.48 19.33
N GLY A 91 4.14 10.78 18.55
CA GLY A 91 5.46 11.12 19.10
C GLY A 91 6.24 9.93 19.64
N GLY A 92 5.82 8.70 19.32
CA GLY A 92 6.50 7.48 19.75
C GLY A 92 7.95 7.39 19.25
N VAL A 93 8.76 6.69 20.03
CA VAL A 93 10.14 6.32 19.67
C VAL A 93 10.25 4.80 19.57
N SER A 94 11.12 4.31 18.69
CA SER A 94 11.36 2.88 18.57
C SER A 94 11.85 2.32 19.90
N LEU A 95 11.35 1.16 20.31
CA LEU A 95 11.81 0.48 21.52
C LEU A 95 13.30 0.12 21.45
N SER A 96 13.87 -0.04 20.25
CA SER A 96 15.31 -0.24 20.05
C SER A 96 16.14 0.96 20.48
N ASP A 97 15.57 2.15 20.35
CA ASP A 97 16.24 3.43 20.59
C ASP A 97 16.01 3.88 22.04
N TYR A 98 14.93 3.38 22.65
CA TYR A 98 14.66 3.53 24.06
C TYR A 98 15.60 2.61 24.87
N LYS A 99 16.78 3.12 25.24
CA LYS A 99 17.64 2.48 26.23
C LYS A 99 16.93 2.47 27.58
N VAL A 100 16.20 1.40 27.90
CA VAL A 100 15.63 1.21 29.23
C VAL A 100 16.75 0.79 30.19
N TYR A 101 17.37 1.76 30.86
CA TYR A 101 18.22 1.48 32.00
C TYR A 101 17.33 0.97 33.16
N GLY A 102 17.12 -0.34 33.27
CA GLY A 102 16.41 -0.94 34.41
C GLY A 102 15.45 -2.08 34.11
N ILE A 103 15.16 -2.40 32.86
CA ILE A 103 14.39 -3.62 32.52
C ILE A 103 15.39 -4.71 32.12
N SER A 104 15.64 -5.64 33.04
CA SER A 104 16.44 -6.82 32.73
C SER A 104 15.68 -7.72 31.73
N LYS A 105 16.39 -8.57 30.97
CA LYS A 105 15.75 -9.61 30.14
C LYS A 105 14.72 -10.45 30.91
N ASN A 106 14.89 -10.61 32.22
CA ASN A 106 13.94 -11.32 33.08
C ASN A 106 12.66 -10.51 33.33
N ASN A 107 12.75 -9.18 33.41
CA ASN A 107 11.56 -8.33 33.54
C ASN A 107 10.73 -8.28 32.25
N LEU A 108 11.37 -8.29 31.07
CA LEU A 108 10.68 -8.37 29.78
C LEU A 108 9.80 -9.62 29.64
N LYS A 109 10.25 -10.77 30.15
CA LYS A 109 9.47 -12.03 30.13
C LYS A 109 8.18 -11.95 30.96
N ASN A 110 8.14 -11.06 31.94
CA ASN A 110 7.02 -10.91 32.87
C ASN A 110 6.03 -9.84 32.43
N ILE A 111 6.28 -9.15 31.31
CA ILE A 111 5.30 -8.23 30.73
C ILE A 111 4.17 -9.06 30.11
N LEU A 112 2.99 -9.00 30.72
CA LEU A 112 1.79 -9.58 30.12
C LEU A 112 1.35 -8.70 28.95
N LEU A 113 1.54 -9.23 27.75
CA LEU A 113 0.93 -8.67 26.56
C LEU A 113 -0.50 -9.22 26.42
N PRO A 114 -1.49 -8.36 26.19
CA PRO A 114 -2.84 -8.83 25.86
C PRO A 114 -2.77 -9.53 24.50
N VAL A 115 -2.92 -10.86 24.51
CA VAL A 115 -2.94 -11.68 23.31
C VAL A 115 -4.40 -12.13 23.10
N PRO A 116 -4.98 -11.95 21.90
CA PRO A 116 -6.36 -12.34 21.64
C PRO A 116 -6.57 -13.85 21.82
N GLY A 117 -7.77 -14.29 22.16
CA GLY A 117 -8.06 -15.70 22.40
C GLY A 117 -7.86 -16.57 21.15
N LYS A 118 -7.63 -17.88 21.31
CA LYS A 118 -7.37 -18.79 20.16
C LYS A 118 -8.47 -18.80 19.10
N LYS A 119 -9.73 -18.61 19.51
CA LYS A 119 -10.86 -18.50 18.58
C LYS A 119 -10.73 -17.26 17.68
N GLU A 120 -10.42 -16.12 18.29
CA GLU A 120 -10.21 -14.86 17.59
C GLU A 120 -8.98 -14.91 16.69
N GLN A 121 -7.86 -15.46 17.18
CA GLN A 121 -6.66 -15.69 16.36
C GLN A 121 -6.96 -16.50 15.09
N ARG A 122 -7.76 -17.58 15.21
CA ARG A 122 -8.17 -18.39 14.05
C ARG A 122 -9.08 -17.64 13.10
N ALA A 123 -10.02 -16.85 13.62
CA ALA A 123 -10.90 -16.04 12.79
C ALA A 123 -10.11 -14.99 11.99
N ILE A 124 -9.18 -14.28 12.64
CA ILE A 124 -8.26 -13.34 12.00
C ILE A 124 -7.42 -14.06 10.94
N ALA A 125 -6.82 -15.21 11.29
CA ALA A 125 -5.98 -15.98 10.37
C ALA A 125 -6.74 -16.48 9.15
N SER A 126 -8.00 -16.90 9.31
CA SER A 126 -8.85 -17.33 8.19
C SER A 126 -9.09 -16.18 7.22
N ILE A 127 -9.54 -15.03 7.74
CA ILE A 127 -9.82 -13.84 6.92
C ILE A 127 -8.57 -13.40 6.15
N LEU A 128 -7.41 -13.39 6.80
CA LEU A 128 -6.15 -13.03 6.14
C LEU A 128 -5.75 -14.06 5.06
N SER A 129 -5.95 -15.35 5.31
CA SER A 129 -5.67 -16.41 4.34
C SER A 129 -6.60 -16.34 3.12
N ASP A 130 -7.88 -16.02 3.35
CA ASP A 130 -8.87 -15.85 2.28
C ASP A 130 -8.50 -14.65 1.39
N MET A 131 -8.05 -13.55 1.99
CA MET A 131 -7.50 -12.40 1.27
C MET A 131 -6.28 -12.81 0.43
N ASP A 132 -5.32 -13.54 1.01
CA ASP A 132 -4.13 -14.01 0.30
C ASP A 132 -4.48 -14.93 -0.90
N ALA A 133 -5.49 -15.79 -0.75
CA ALA A 133 -5.97 -16.65 -1.83
C ALA A 133 -6.62 -15.85 -2.97
N GLU A 134 -7.44 -14.85 -2.64
CA GLU A 134 -8.06 -13.96 -3.62
C GLU A 134 -7.00 -13.19 -4.41
N ILE A 135 -5.99 -12.66 -3.71
CA ILE A 135 -4.86 -11.97 -4.30
C ILE A 135 -4.13 -12.84 -5.31
N ALA A 136 -3.74 -14.06 -4.92
CA ALA A 136 -3.04 -14.98 -5.79
C ALA A 136 -3.86 -15.31 -7.05
N ALA A 137 -5.18 -15.46 -6.91
CA ALA A 137 -6.07 -15.67 -8.04
C ALA A 137 -6.12 -14.45 -9.00
N LEU A 138 -6.16 -13.24 -8.45
CA LEU A 138 -6.14 -12.00 -9.24
C LEU A 138 -4.80 -11.79 -9.95
N GLU A 139 -3.67 -12.06 -9.29
CA GLU A 139 -2.33 -12.00 -9.91
C GLU A 139 -2.23 -12.96 -11.10
N LYS A 140 -2.70 -14.20 -10.93
CA LYS A 140 -2.74 -15.20 -12.01
C LYS A 140 -3.58 -14.73 -13.20
N ARG A 141 -4.74 -14.13 -12.95
CA ARG A 141 -5.60 -13.56 -14.00
C ARG A 141 -4.90 -12.39 -14.70
N ARG A 142 -4.31 -11.46 -13.95
CA ARG A 142 -3.57 -10.32 -14.51
C ARG A 142 -2.42 -10.78 -15.40
N ALA A 143 -1.61 -11.74 -14.94
CA ALA A 143 -0.51 -12.30 -15.71
C ALA A 143 -1.01 -12.95 -17.02
N LYS A 144 -2.11 -13.71 -16.96
CA LYS A 144 -2.73 -14.29 -18.17
C LYS A 144 -3.19 -13.21 -19.15
N THR A 145 -3.84 -12.16 -18.65
CA THR A 145 -4.31 -11.04 -19.49
C THR A 145 -3.14 -10.27 -20.12
N GLN A 146 -2.07 -10.02 -19.38
CA GLN A 146 -0.87 -9.38 -19.92
C GLN A 146 -0.21 -10.24 -21.00
N ALA A 147 -0.06 -11.55 -20.77
CA ALA A 147 0.47 -12.47 -21.76
C ALA A 147 -0.38 -12.51 -23.04
N MET A 148 -1.71 -12.52 -22.90
CA MET A 148 -2.63 -12.49 -24.04
C MET A 148 -2.54 -11.16 -24.81
N LYS A 149 -2.48 -10.02 -24.11
CA LYS A 149 -2.29 -8.70 -24.75
C LYS A 149 -0.97 -8.65 -25.52
N GLN A 150 0.10 -9.20 -24.96
CA GLN A 150 1.41 -9.23 -25.59
C GLN A 150 1.44 -10.17 -26.81
N GLY A 151 0.84 -11.36 -26.71
CA GLY A 151 0.68 -12.28 -27.84
C GLY A 151 -0.15 -11.67 -28.97
N MET A 152 -1.30 -11.07 -28.64
CA MET A 152 -2.16 -10.39 -29.62
C MET A 152 -1.44 -9.23 -30.30
N MET A 153 -0.71 -8.39 -29.55
CA MET A 153 0.08 -7.31 -30.13
C MET A 153 1.17 -7.84 -31.06
N GLN A 154 1.79 -8.97 -30.74
CA GLN A 154 2.80 -9.60 -31.59
C GLN A 154 2.19 -10.17 -32.88
N GLU A 155 1.00 -10.77 -32.83
CA GLU A 155 0.27 -11.22 -34.02
C GLU A 155 -0.15 -10.05 -34.93
N LEU A 156 -0.61 -8.94 -34.35
CA LEU A 156 -0.97 -7.73 -35.07
C LEU A 156 0.25 -7.08 -35.74
N LEU A 157 1.37 -6.94 -35.01
CA LEU A 157 2.62 -6.35 -35.53
C LEU A 157 3.30 -7.22 -36.60
N THR A 158 3.15 -8.55 -36.50
CA THR A 158 3.66 -9.48 -37.51
C THR A 158 2.70 -9.69 -38.68
N GLY A 159 1.53 -9.04 -38.65
CA GLY A 159 0.54 -9.08 -39.72
C GLY A 159 -0.16 -10.43 -39.91
N LYS A 160 0.00 -11.36 -38.94
CA LYS A 160 -0.68 -12.67 -38.94
C LYS A 160 -2.18 -12.53 -38.76
N THR A 161 -2.61 -11.48 -38.07
CA THR A 161 -4.01 -11.16 -37.80
C THR A 161 -4.22 -9.68 -38.15
N ARG A 162 -5.21 -9.35 -38.99
CA ARG A 162 -5.52 -7.96 -39.38
C ARG A 162 -6.84 -7.53 -38.76
N LEU A 163 -6.87 -6.32 -38.20
CA LEU A 163 -8.10 -5.71 -37.69
C LEU A 163 -8.95 -5.24 -38.87
N ALA A 164 -10.22 -5.65 -38.91
CA ALA A 164 -11.20 -5.01 -39.79
C ALA A 164 -11.49 -3.62 -39.21
N VAL A 165 -10.93 -2.59 -39.84
CA VAL A 165 -11.35 -1.22 -39.55
C VAL A 165 -12.73 -1.06 -40.17
N SER A 166 -13.78 -1.16 -39.36
CA SER A 166 -15.08 -0.63 -39.75
C SER A 166 -14.95 0.89 -39.77
N VAL A 167 -14.81 1.46 -40.97
CA VAL A 167 -14.98 2.89 -41.17
C VAL A 167 -16.39 3.21 -40.70
N VAL A 168 -16.50 3.99 -39.62
CA VAL A 168 -17.79 4.53 -39.20
C VAL A 168 -18.17 5.51 -40.31
N GLU A 169 -19.09 5.13 -41.20
CA GLU A 169 -19.63 6.05 -42.19
C GLU A 169 -20.18 7.26 -41.44
N PRO A 170 -19.80 8.49 -41.80
CA PRO A 170 -20.34 9.67 -41.15
C PRO A 170 -21.85 9.67 -41.36
N LEU A 171 -22.60 9.70 -40.26
CA LEU A 171 -24.03 9.92 -40.27
C LEU A 171 -24.28 11.27 -40.94
N ILE A 172 -24.69 11.25 -42.20
CA ILE A 172 -25.24 12.42 -42.88
C ILE A 172 -26.58 12.68 -42.20
N ASP A 173 -26.64 13.70 -41.36
CA ASP A 173 -27.89 14.19 -40.78
C ASP A 173 -28.74 14.81 -41.91
N PRO A 174 -29.91 14.24 -42.26
CA PRO A 174 -30.75 14.76 -43.33
C PRO A 174 -31.43 16.10 -42.99
N ASN A 175 -31.25 16.65 -41.79
CA ASN A 175 -31.96 17.84 -41.34
C ASN A 175 -31.12 19.12 -41.22
N ASN A 176 -29.90 19.16 -41.78
CA ASN A 176 -29.09 20.39 -41.81
C ASN A 176 -28.94 20.96 -43.23
N THR A 177 -30.02 21.55 -43.75
CA THR A 177 -30.00 22.50 -44.88
C THR A 177 -30.98 23.63 -44.61
#